data_AF-A0A396IEQ5-F1
#
_entry.id   AF-A0A396IEQ5-F1
#
_cell.length_a   1.000
_cell.length_b   1.000
_cell.length_c   1.000
_cell.angle_alpha   90.00
_cell.angle_beta   90.00
_cell.angle_gamma   90.00
#
_symmetry.space_group_name_H-M   'P 1'
#
loop_
_entity.id
_entity.type
_entity.pdbx_description
1 polymer ?
#
loop_
_entity_poly.entity_id
_entity_poly.type
_entity_poly.pdbx_seq_one_letter_code
_entity_poly.pdbx_strand_id
1 'polypeptide(L)' 'MFTSTYEAITKGNPMWNELQVPAEKPYSRDPNSTCIHEPPYFKDMTMVLLDLMV' A
#
# COMPACT_ATOMS: atom_id res chain seq x y z
N MET A 1 -15.47 -8.27 27.80
CA MET A 1 -14.41 -8.94 27.01
C MET A 1 -14.38 -8.45 25.57
N PHE A 2 -15.47 -8.52 24.79
CA PHE A 2 -15.46 -8.06 23.40
C PHE A 2 -15.56 -6.54 23.24
N THR A 3 -16.42 -5.87 24.00
CA THR A 3 -16.68 -4.41 23.87
C THR A 3 -15.42 -3.58 24.06
N SER A 4 -14.67 -3.84 25.13
CA SER A 4 -13.40 -3.17 25.45
C SER A 4 -12.32 -3.39 24.38
N THR A 5 -12.31 -4.55 23.72
CA THR A 5 -11.34 -4.86 22.66
C THR A 5 -11.63 -4.07 21.40
N TYR A 6 -12.90 -4.01 20.98
CA TYR A 6 -13.30 -3.25 19.79
C TYR A 6 -13.18 -1.73 19.98
N GLU A 7 -13.37 -1.22 21.19
CA GLU A 7 -13.12 0.20 21.51
C GLU A 7 -11.66 0.62 21.34
N ALA A 8 -10.70 -0.31 21.42
CA ALA A 8 -9.28 -0.01 21.30
C ALA A 8 -8.74 -0.08 19.87
N ILE A 9 -9.41 -0.79 18.95
CA ILE A 9 -8.91 -1.04 17.59
C ILE A 9 -8.77 0.27 16.78
N THR A 10 -9.73 1.19 16.91
CA THR A 10 -9.72 2.46 16.17
C THR A 10 -8.88 3.55 16.85
N LYS A 11 -8.54 3.39 18.14
CA LYS A 11 -7.59 4.27 18.83
C LYS A 11 -6.16 4.03 18.34
N GLY A 12 -5.90 2.81 17.89
CA GLY A 12 -4.59 2.39 17.38
C GLY A 12 -3.54 2.32 18.47
N ASN A 13 -2.35 1.86 18.09
CA ASN A 13 -1.16 1.94 18.94
C ASN A 13 -0.53 3.33 18.74
N PRO A 14 -0.16 4.08 19.81
CA PRO A 14 0.56 5.35 19.66
C PRO A 14 1.75 5.28 18.70
N MET A 15 2.50 4.17 18.74
CA MET A 15 3.63 3.93 17.84
C MET A 15 3.23 3.86 16.36
N TRP A 16 2.02 3.39 16.07
CA TRP A 16 1.48 3.33 14.70
C TRP A 16 1.03 4.70 14.20
N ASN A 17 0.44 5.51 15.08
CA ASN A 17 -0.09 6.84 14.74
C ASN A 17 1.02 7.87 14.49
N GLU A 18 2.21 7.66 15.06
CA GLU A 18 3.37 8.53 14.88
C GLU A 18 4.19 8.23 13.61
N LEU A 19 3.88 7.13 12.90
CA LEU A 19 4.57 6.80 11.64
C LEU A 19 4.29 7.88 10.60
N GLN A 20 5.36 8.49 10.10
CA GLN A 20 5.27 9.47 9.03
C GLN A 20 4.99 8.75 7.71
N VAL A 21 3.81 9.00 7.14
CA VAL A 21 3.41 8.45 5.84
C VAL A 21 3.37 9.60 4.83
N PRO A 22 3.99 9.45 3.64
CA PRO A 22 3.86 10.44 2.58
C PRO A 22 2.38 10.62 2.19
N ALA A 23 1.96 11.87 2.02
CA ALA A 23 0.60 12.19 1.56
C ALA A 23 0.39 11.95 0.05
N GLU A 24 1.47 11.62 -0.67
CA GLU A 24 1.49 11.44 -2.12
C GLU A 24 0.88 10.08 -2.52
N LYS A 25 0.11 10.09 -3.62
CA LYS A 25 -0.31 8.88 -4.33
C LYS A 25 0.34 8.90 -5.72
N PRO A 26 0.96 7.82 -6.22
CA PRO A 26 1.24 6.51 -5.61
C PRO A 26 2.48 6.51 -4.68
N TYR A 27 2.69 5.41 -3.95
CA TYR A 27 3.83 5.22 -3.05
C TYR A 27 5.18 5.43 -3.79
N SER A 28 5.88 6.50 -3.44
CA SER A 28 7.23 6.79 -3.96
C SER A 28 8.26 5.89 -3.27
N ARG A 29 8.81 4.93 -4.02
CA ARG A 29 9.84 4.02 -3.51
C ARG A 29 11.13 4.77 -3.16
N ASP A 30 11.68 4.50 -1.98
CA ASP A 30 13.06 4.87 -1.64
C ASP A 30 14.05 3.87 -2.29
N PRO A 31 14.96 4.31 -3.18
CA PRO A 31 15.94 3.44 -3.83
C PRO A 31 16.93 2.78 -2.87
N ASN A 32 17.06 3.27 -1.63
CA ASN A 32 17.93 2.68 -0.59
C ASN A 32 17.20 1.65 0.29
N SER A 33 15.90 1.42 0.08
CA SER A 33 15.12 0.49 0.91
C SER A 33 15.49 -0.97 0.61
N THR A 34 15.88 -1.70 1.66
CA THR A 34 16.20 -3.13 1.63
C THR A 34 14.99 -4.03 1.93
N CYS A 35 13.88 -3.47 2.41
CA CYS A 35 12.71 -4.24 2.85
C CYS A 35 11.54 -4.18 1.87
N ILE A 36 11.41 -3.08 1.11
CA ILE A 36 10.27 -2.86 0.22
C ILE A 36 10.80 -2.88 -1.22
N HIS A 37 10.50 -3.98 -1.92
CA HIS A 37 10.83 -4.17 -3.32
C HIS A 37 9.57 -4.08 -4.17
N GLU A 38 9.66 -3.35 -5.29
CA GLU A 38 8.58 -3.40 -6.28
C GLU A 38 8.47 -4.81 -6.84
N PRO A 39 7.26 -5.39 -6.83
CA PRO A 39 7.06 -6.67 -7.45
C PRO A 39 7.30 -6.56 -8.96
N PRO A 40 8.00 -7.52 -9.58
CA PRO A 40 8.21 -7.53 -11.03
C PRO A 40 6.95 -7.87 -11.83
N TYR A 41 5.83 -8.19 -11.16
CA TYR A 41 4.64 -8.78 -11.77
C TYR A 41 3.96 -7.91 -12.83
N PHE A 42 4.13 -6.59 -12.77
CA PHE A 42 3.51 -5.65 -13.71
C PHE A 42 4.50 -5.06 -14.71
N LYS A 43 5.78 -5.43 -14.60
CA LYS A 43 6.79 -5.05 -15.58
C LYS A 43 6.45 -5.79 -16.87
N ASP A 44 6.21 -5.04 -17.95
CA ASP A 44 5.84 -5.56 -19.27
C ASP A 44 4.38 -6.06 -19.42
N MET A 45 3.49 -5.66 -18.51
CA MET A 45 2.05 -5.88 -18.71
C MET A 45 1.53 -5.00 -19.85
N THR A 46 1.30 -5.61 -21.02
CA THR A 46 0.65 -4.94 -22.16
C THR A 46 -0.86 -4.94 -21.96
N MET A 47 -1.47 -3.76 -22.08
CA MET A 47 -2.93 -3.61 -22.15
C MET A 47 -3.41 -4.17 -23.49
N VAL A 48 -3.64 -5.49 -23.57
CA VAL A 48 -4.32 -6.08 -24.73
C VAL A 48 -5.81 -5.74 -24.59
N LEU A 49 -6.23 -4.62 -25.17
CA LEU A 49 -7.60 -4.12 -25.13
C LEU A 49 -8.05 -3.80 -26.57
N LEU A 50 -8.82 -4.74 -27.16
CA LEU A 50 -9.63 -4.62 -28.38
C LEU A 50 -8.89 -4.39 -29.74
N ASP A 51 -8.28 -5.44 -30.30
CA ASP A 51 -8.06 -5.57 -31.77
C ASP A 51 -9.08 -6.52 -32.44
N LEU A 52 -10.24 -6.77 -31.79
CA LEU A 52 -11.28 -7.68 -32.30
C LEU A 52 -12.58 -7.00 -32.73
N MET A 53 -12.62 -5.66 -32.80
CA MET A 53 -13.78 -4.94 -33.36
C MET A 53 -13.37 -3.61 -34.01
N VAL A 54 -12.65 -3.66 -35.14
CA VAL A 54 -12.78 -2.70 -36.25
C VAL A 54 -12.70 -3.47 -37.56
#